data_AF-A0AAV7GNM7-F1
#
_entry.id   AF-A0AAV7GNM7-F1
#
_cell.length_a   1.000
_cell.length_b   1.000
_cell.length_c   1.000
_cell.angle_alpha   90.00
_cell.angle_beta   90.00
_cell.angle_gamma   90.00
#
_symmetry.space_group_name_H-M   'P 1'
#
loop_
_entity.id
_entity.type
_entity.pdbx_description
1 polymer ?
#
loop_
_entity_poly.entity_id
_entity_poly.type
_entity_poly.pdbx_seq_one_letter_code
_entity_poly.pdbx_strand_id
1 'polypeptide(L)' 'MRISGARKTTLLDVLAGKKISEIRISGYPKIQETFTSILSYCEQNDIHSPQVIVRESLIYSAFLRLPKELNDEKKMVKNY' A
#
# COMPACT_ATOMS: atom_id res chain seq x y z
N MET A 1 -11.24 14.84 16.57
CA MET A 1 -10.07 15.15 15.72
C MET A 1 -8.85 15.34 16.63
N ARG A 2 -7.81 14.49 16.55
CA ARG A 2 -6.60 14.64 17.40
C ARG A 2 -5.66 15.70 16.82
N ILE A 3 -4.94 16.41 17.69
CA ILE A 3 -3.94 17.45 17.42
C ILE A 3 -2.83 16.99 16.44
N SER A 4 -2.31 17.93 15.64
CA SER A 4 -1.07 17.74 14.87
C SER A 4 0.12 17.49 15.81
N GLY A 5 1.10 16.68 15.40
CA GLY A 5 2.28 16.37 16.22
C GLY A 5 2.15 15.22 17.23
N ALA A 6 0.96 14.61 17.37
CA ALA A 6 0.75 13.46 18.26
C ALA A 6 1.37 12.12 17.78
N ARG A 7 2.35 12.17 16.87
CA ARG A 7 3.08 11.01 16.32
C ARG A 7 2.21 9.95 15.61
N LYS A 8 1.04 10.34 15.08
CA LYS A 8 0.13 9.45 14.33
C LYS A 8 0.82 8.79 13.14
N THR A 9 1.50 9.59 12.31
CA THR A 9 2.23 9.09 11.15
C THR A 9 3.34 8.13 11.58
N THR A 10 4.02 8.43 12.68
CA THR A 10 5.04 7.53 13.24
C THR A 10 4.46 6.18 13.69
N LEU A 11 3.26 6.16 14.29
CA LEU A 11 2.57 4.92 14.63
C LEU A 11 2.17 4.13 13.38
N LEU A 12 1.67 4.80 12.34
CA LEU A 12 1.34 4.16 11.08
C LEU A 12 2.59 3.60 10.37
N ASP A 13 3.72 4.31 10.39
CA ASP A 13 4.99 3.83 9.84
C ASP A 13 5.48 2.56 10.53
N VAL A 14 5.30 2.49 11.86
CA VAL A 14 5.60 1.31 12.68
C VAL A 14 4.72 0.13 12.26
N LEU A 15 3.40 0.35 12.14
CA LEU A 15 2.46 -0.68 11.69
C LEU A 15 2.77 -1.15 10.26
N ALA A 16 3.07 -0.22 9.35
CA ALA A 16 3.49 -0.51 7.98
C ALA A 16 4.83 -1.26 7.88
N GLY A 17 5.64 -1.24 8.95
CA GLY A 17 6.95 -1.89 8.97
C GLY A 17 8.07 -1.05 8.38
N LYS A 18 7.85 0.26 8.17
CA LYS A 18 8.90 1.22 7.81
C LYS A 18 9.84 1.53 9.00
N LYS A 19 9.45 1.14 10.22
CA LYS A 19 10.26 1.23 11.45
C LYS A 19 10.25 -0.11 12.19
N ILE A 20 11.42 -0.53 12.68
CA ILE A 20 11.61 -1.80 13.40
C ILE A 20 10.97 -1.70 14.78
N SER A 21 10.08 -2.66 15.08
CA SER A 21 9.44 -2.80 16.40
C SER A 21 8.83 -4.19 16.55
N GLU A 22 8.58 -4.62 17.79
CA GLU A 22 7.85 -5.84 18.08
C GLU A 22 6.35 -5.58 18.03
N ILE A 23 5.68 -6.16 17.03
CA ILE A 23 4.23 -6.05 16.83
C ILE A 23 3.63 -7.44 16.80
N ARG A 24 2.47 -7.60 17.46
CA ARG A 24 1.66 -8.81 17.36
C ARG A 24 0.33 -8.51 16.68
N ILE A 25 -0.08 -9.39 15.77
CA ILE A 25 -1.33 -9.30 15.01
C ILE A 25 -2.13 -10.55 15.33
N SER A 26 -3.32 -10.38 15.90
CA SER A 26 -4.16 -11.48 16.37
C SER A 26 -3.43 -12.45 17.32
N GLY A 27 -2.50 -11.94 18.13
CA GLY A 27 -1.70 -12.72 19.08
C GLY A 27 -0.39 -13.30 18.52
N TYR A 28 -0.20 -13.30 17.19
CA TYR A 28 0.98 -13.84 16.53
C TYR A 28 2.03 -12.76 16.24
N PRO A 29 3.34 -13.07 16.28
CA PRO A 29 4.36 -12.11 15.87
C PRO A 29 4.16 -11.72 14.40
N LYS A 30 4.26 -10.42 14.11
CA LYS A 30 4.19 -9.90 12.75
C LYS A 30 5.40 -10.38 11.94
N ILE A 31 5.15 -11.13 10.87
CA ILE A 31 6.16 -11.47 9.87
C ILE A 31 6.12 -10.40 8.78
N GLN A 32 7.21 -9.64 8.65
CA GLN A 32 7.24 -8.45 7.79
C GLN A 32 6.97 -8.77 6.31
N GLU A 33 7.52 -9.88 5.81
CA GLU A 33 7.35 -10.32 4.41
C GLU A 33 5.88 -10.57 4.08
N THR A 34 5.21 -11.43 4.85
CA THR A 34 3.79 -11.72 4.67
C THR A 34 2.93 -10.48 4.84
N PHE A 35 3.26 -9.64 5.82
CA PHE A 35 2.47 -8.45 6.13
C PHE A 35 2.52 -7.39 5.03
N THR A 36 3.67 -7.27 4.35
CA THR A 36 3.84 -6.32 3.24
C THR A 36 2.94 -6.67 2.05
N SER A 37 2.62 -7.96 1.86
CA SER A 37 1.73 -8.41 0.78
C SER A 37 0.24 -8.23 1.07
N ILE A 38 -0.18 -8.17 2.35
CA ILE A 38 -1.59 -8.10 2.75
C ILE A 38 -2.03 -6.72 3.25
N LEU A 39 -1.09 -5.90 3.72
CA LEU A 39 -1.37 -4.55 4.20
C LEU A 39 -1.34 -3.55 3.04
N SER A 40 -2.26 -2.57 3.07
CA SER A 40 -2.14 -1.34 2.29
C SER A 40 -1.83 -0.15 3.19
N TYR A 41 -0.89 0.69 2.76
CA TYR A 41 -0.48 1.93 3.45
C TYR A 41 -0.44 3.07 2.44
N CYS A 42 -1.10 4.18 2.76
CA CYS A 42 -1.04 5.42 1.98
C CYS A 42 -0.25 6.46 2.77
N GLU A 43 0.74 7.07 2.13
CA GLU A 43 1.53 8.14 2.73
C GLU A 43 0.75 9.45 2.80
N GLN A 44 1.21 10.39 3.63
CA GLN A 44 0.61 11.72 3.71
C GLN A 44 0.87 12.55 2.45
N ASN A 45 1.99 12.31 1.77
CA ASN A 45 2.35 12.94 0.51
C ASN A 45 2.20 11.91 -0.61
N ASP A 46 1.57 12.32 -1.70
CA ASP A 46 1.42 11.48 -2.87
C ASP A 46 2.75 11.33 -3.62
N ILE A 47 3.03 10.11 -4.08
CA ILE A 47 4.21 9.79 -4.88
C ILE A 47 3.71 9.28 -6.24
N HIS A 48 3.72 10.16 -7.24
CA HIS A 48 3.34 9.83 -8.60
C HIS A 48 4.31 10.47 -9.60
N SER A 49 4.49 9.82 -10.75
CA SER A 49 5.24 10.44 -11.85
C SER A 49 4.39 11.56 -12.46
N PRO A 50 4.97 12.75 -12.69
CA PRO A 50 4.23 13.88 -13.30
C PRO A 50 3.91 13.66 -14.79
N GLN A 51 4.49 12.62 -15.41
CA GLN A 51 4.40 12.35 -16.84
C GLN A 51 3.31 11.34 -17.21
N VAL A 52 2.65 10.73 -16.22
CA VAL A 52 1.64 9.69 -16.42
C VAL A 52 0.28 10.18 -15.92
N ILE A 53 -0.78 9.77 -16.62
CA ILE A 53 -2.14 10.06 -16.16
C ILE A 53 -2.60 9.04 -15.11
N VAL A 54 -3.67 9.37 -14.40
CA VAL A 54 -4.26 8.52 -13.36
C VAL A 54 -4.54 7.11 -13.87
N ARG A 55 -5.12 7.00 -15.08
CA ARG A 55 -5.45 5.70 -15.69
C ARG A 55 -4.22 4.84 -15.90
N GLU A 56 -3.13 5.41 -16.41
CA GLU A 56 -1.87 4.69 -16.65
C GLU A 56 -1.25 4.24 -15.34
N SER A 57 -1.25 5.10 -14.31
CA SER A 57 -0.75 4.77 -12.97
C SER A 57 -1.50 3.59 -12.35
N LEU A 58 -2.82 3.54 -12.51
CA LEU A 58 -3.67 2.46 -12.01
C LEU A 58 -3.43 1.16 -12.78
N ILE A 59 -3.35 1.22 -14.11
CA ILE A 59 -3.05 0.04 -14.94
C ILE A 59 -1.67 -0.52 -14.58
N TYR A 60 -0.66 0.34 -14.50
CA TYR A 60 0.69 -0.07 -14.10
C TYR A 60 0.70 -0.75 -12.73
N SER A 61 -0.01 -0.19 -11.75
CA SER A 61 -0.15 -0.79 -10.42
C SER A 61 -0.86 -2.15 -10.46
N ALA A 62 -1.90 -2.30 -11.30
CA ALA A 62 -2.63 -3.55 -11.46
C ALA A 62 -1.73 -4.66 -12.05
N PHE A 63 -0.92 -4.35 -13.07
CA PHE A 63 0.00 -5.32 -13.67
C PHE A 63 1.11 -5.78 -12.72
N LEU A 64 1.55 -4.92 -11.79
CA LEU A 64 2.58 -5.27 -10.82
C LEU A 64 2.05 -6.03 -9.60
N ARG A 65 0.83 -5.74 -9.15
CA ARG A 65 0.30 -6.25 -7.87
C ARG A 65 -0.66 -7.43 -8.03
N LEU A 66 -1.29 -7.58 -9.20
CA LEU A 66 -2.24 -8.66 -9.42
C LEU A 66 -1.55 -9.95 -9.91
N PRO A 67 -2.07 -11.13 -9.54
CA PRO A 67 -1.56 -12.41 -10.00
C PRO A 67 -1.44 -12.52 -11.54
N LYS A 68 -0.50 -13.34 -12.01
CA LYS A 68 -0.24 -13.53 -13.45
C LYS A 68 -1.37 -14.29 -14.14
N GLU A 69 -2.10 -15.12 -13.41
CA GLU A 69 -3.21 -15.94 -13.87
C GLU A 69 -4.46 -15.11 -14.22
N LEU A 70 -4.51 -13.85 -13.80
CA LEU A 70 -5.57 -12.93 -14.20
C LEU A 70 -5.34 -12.45 -15.64
N ASN A 71 -6.35 -12.64 -16.48
CA ASN A 71 -6.38 -12.12 -17.85
C ASN A 71 -6.10 -10.61 -17.89
N ASP A 72 -5.37 -10.17 -18.91
CA ASP A 72 -5.01 -8.76 -19.09
C ASP A 72 -6.24 -7.85 -19.19
N GLU A 73 -7.33 -8.33 -19.81
CA GLU A 73 -8.59 -7.59 -19.88
C GLU A 73 -9.19 -7.29 -18.50
N LYS A 74 -8.93 -8.13 -17.50
CA LYS A 74 -9.38 -7.91 -16.11
C LYS A 74 -8.46 -6.95 -15.36
N LYS A 75 -7.19 -6.83 -15.78
CA LYS A 75 -6.23 -5.87 -15.24
C LYS A 75 -6.41 -4.47 -15.84
N MET A 76 -7.00 -4.40 -17.03
CA MET A 76 -7.33 -3.15 -17.71
C MET A 76 -8.66 -2.58 -17.22
N VAL A 77 -8.70 -1.27 -16.96
CA VAL A 77 -9.94 -0.55 -16.66
C VAL A 77 -10.74 -0.41 -17.96
N LYS A 78 -11.94 -1.03 -18.00
CA LYS A 78 -12.90 -0.84 -19.10
C LYS A 78 -13.36 0.61 -19.11
N ASN A 79 -13.38 1.21 -20.30
CA ASN A 79 -13.97 2.54 -20.49
C ASN A 79 -15.48 2.40 -20.31
N TYR A 80 -16.05 3.20 -19.39
CA TYR A 80 -17.48 3.45 -19.30
C TYR A 80 -17.82 4.69 -20.13
#